data_AF-A0A963FCL8-F1
#
_entry.id   AF-A0A963FCL8-F1
#
_cell.length_a   1.000
_cell.length_b   1.000
_cell.length_c   1.000
_cell.angle_alpha   90.00
_cell.angle_beta   90.00
_cell.angle_gamma   90.00
#
_symmetry.space_group_name_H-M   'P 1'
#
loop_
_entity.id
_entity.type
_entity.pdbx_description
1 polymer ?
#
loop_
_entity_poly.entity_id
_entity_poly.type
_entity_poly.pdbx_seq_one_letter_code
_entity_poly.pdbx_strand_id
1 'polypeptide(L)'
;MNHDDRNIGLELLKTGTVVDFRVVGKSTELAPDKENIHVRVDLAFEVEEEDGDPADVVEWAAFGFIFVLAVLSFADARPRGLSEVDYSAKDDLTVADFLEGLSFGKRGLHFRADYLRGRSMKTDITVRSDGTVTLTTWGRGEAALRWLDRLKGKKLMELV
;
A
#
# COMPACT_ATOMS: atom_id res chain seq x y z
N MET A 1 0.50 11.21 17.41
CA MET A 1 1.46 11.61 16.36
C MET A 1 2.17 12.89 16.78
N ASN A 2 3.50 12.93 16.76
CA ASN A 2 4.26 14.15 17.05
C ASN A 2 4.40 15.02 15.77
N HIS A 3 5.04 16.18 15.86
CA HIS A 3 5.16 17.11 14.73
C HIS A 3 6.04 16.54 13.60
N ASP A 4 7.14 15.88 13.95
CA ASP A 4 8.08 15.33 12.96
C ASP A 4 7.47 14.18 12.16
N ASP A 5 6.72 13.29 12.82
CA ASP A 5 5.99 12.19 12.19
C ASP A 5 4.96 12.71 11.18
N ARG A 6 4.26 13.80 11.51
CA ARG A 6 3.35 14.49 10.58
C ARG A 6 4.06 15.05 9.35
N ASN A 7 5.19 15.73 9.55
CA ASN A 7 5.91 16.35 8.44
C ASN A 7 6.50 15.28 7.51
N ILE A 8 7.12 14.24 8.06
CA ILE A 8 7.68 13.14 7.28
C ILE A 8 6.56 12.38 6.56
N GLY A 9 5.47 12.06 7.26
CA GLY A 9 4.31 11.42 6.65
C GLY A 9 3.73 12.23 5.50
N LEU A 10 3.67 13.56 5.62
CA LEU A 10 3.22 14.43 4.54
C LEU A 10 4.15 14.38 3.32
N GLU A 11 5.48 14.38 3.51
CA GLU A 11 6.43 14.26 2.40
C GLU A 11 6.35 12.89 1.70
N LEU A 12 6.17 11.81 2.47
CA LEU A 12 5.92 10.48 1.92
C LEU A 12 4.60 10.42 1.12
N LEU A 13 3.54 11.08 1.59
CA LEU A 13 2.30 11.17 0.85
C LEU A 13 2.47 11.94 -0.47
N LYS A 14 3.21 13.05 -0.46
CA LYS A 14 3.47 13.85 -1.67
C LYS A 14 4.21 13.03 -2.71
N THR A 15 5.31 12.39 -2.33
CA THR A 15 6.12 11.57 -3.24
C THR A 15 5.34 10.36 -3.75
N GLY A 16 4.60 9.67 -2.89
CA GLY A 16 3.84 8.48 -3.28
C GLY A 16 2.61 8.73 -4.14
N THR A 17 2.08 9.95 -4.15
CA THR A 17 0.86 10.29 -4.93
C THR A 17 1.17 10.83 -6.32
N VAL A 18 2.40 11.28 -6.58
CA VAL A 18 2.81 11.84 -7.88
C VAL A 18 3.48 10.83 -8.80
N VAL A 19 3.84 9.64 -8.30
CA VAL A 19 4.45 8.60 -9.15
C VAL A 19 3.41 8.00 -10.10
N ASP A 20 3.73 8.02 -11.39
CA ASP A 20 2.94 7.36 -12.41
C ASP A 20 3.24 5.86 -12.45
N PHE A 21 2.19 5.07 -12.68
CA PHE A 21 2.30 3.63 -12.72
C PHE A 21 1.20 3.01 -13.60
N ARG A 22 1.48 1.83 -14.12
CA ARG A 22 0.51 0.99 -14.84
C ARG A 22 0.34 -0.37 -14.18
N VAL A 23 -0.87 -0.90 -14.29
CA VAL A 23 -1.17 -2.28 -13.90
C VAL A 23 -0.69 -3.20 -15.02
N VAL A 24 0.22 -4.13 -14.71
CA VAL A 24 0.75 -5.11 -15.66
C VAL A 24 0.10 -6.49 -15.50
N GLY A 25 -0.46 -6.78 -14.32
CA GLY A 25 -1.15 -8.05 -14.07
C GLY A 25 -2.08 -7.97 -12.86
N LYS A 26 -3.13 -8.80 -12.88
CA LYS A 26 -4.06 -9.01 -11.76
C LYS A 26 -4.32 -10.51 -11.63
N SER A 27 -4.19 -11.03 -10.41
CA SER A 27 -4.73 -12.34 -10.01
C SER A 27 -5.69 -12.16 -8.84
N THR A 28 -6.77 -12.93 -8.84
CA THR A 28 -7.71 -13.01 -7.73
C THR A 28 -8.03 -14.47 -7.50
N GLU A 29 -7.68 -14.95 -6.32
CA GLU A 29 -7.81 -16.34 -5.93
C GLU A 29 -8.67 -16.43 -4.67
N LEU A 30 -9.47 -17.49 -4.55
CA LEU A 30 -10.14 -17.79 -3.29
C LEU A 30 -9.10 -18.22 -2.27
N ALA A 31 -9.19 -17.67 -1.07
CA ALA A 31 -8.41 -18.17 0.05
C ALA A 31 -8.85 -19.63 0.38
N PRO A 32 -7.99 -20.43 1.03
CA PRO A 32 -8.31 -21.81 1.38
C PRO A 32 -9.58 -21.99 2.21
N ASP A 33 -9.94 -20.96 3.00
CA ASP A 33 -11.17 -20.91 3.80
C ASP A 33 -12.45 -20.74 2.95
N LYS A 34 -12.32 -20.39 1.66
CA LYS A 34 -13.39 -20.06 0.71
C LYS A 34 -14.28 -18.90 1.11
N GLU A 35 -13.97 -18.20 2.19
CA GLU A 35 -14.70 -17.03 2.68
C GLU A 35 -14.01 -15.73 2.26
N ASN A 36 -12.69 -15.79 2.05
CA ASN A 36 -11.88 -14.65 1.71
C ASN A 36 -11.32 -14.78 0.29
N ILE A 37 -10.95 -13.64 -0.29
CA ILE A 37 -10.16 -13.60 -1.54
C ILE A 37 -8.77 -13.07 -1.27
N HIS A 38 -7.82 -13.58 -2.03
CA HIS A 38 -6.46 -13.12 -2.17
C HIS A 38 -6.35 -12.36 -3.49
N VAL A 39 -6.02 -11.07 -3.41
CA VAL A 39 -5.83 -10.21 -4.59
C VAL A 39 -4.35 -9.89 -4.69
N ARG A 40 -3.77 -10.22 -5.85
CA ARG A 40 -2.43 -9.81 -6.26
C ARG A 40 -2.53 -8.89 -7.46
N VAL A 41 -1.85 -7.76 -7.39
CA VAL A 41 -1.71 -6.82 -8.50
C VAL A 41 -0.23 -6.58 -8.73
N ASP A 42 0.21 -6.83 -9.95
CA ASP A 42 1.56 -6.49 -10.39
C ASP A 42 1.48 -5.17 -11.16
N LEU A 43 2.36 -4.24 -10.82
CA LEU A 43 2.45 -2.88 -11.38
C LEU A 43 3.87 -2.65 -11.91
N ALA A 44 4.01 -1.63 -12.75
CA ALA A 44 5.29 -1.06 -13.12
C ALA A 44 5.20 0.46 -13.00
N PHE A 45 6.21 1.08 -12.40
CA PHE A 45 6.38 2.53 -12.47
C PHE A 45 6.59 2.96 -13.94
N GLU A 46 6.01 4.10 -14.29
CA GLU A 46 6.20 4.71 -15.59
C GLU A 46 7.39 5.66 -15.54
N VAL A 47 8.15 5.69 -16.63
CA VAL A 47 9.30 6.58 -16.81
C VAL A 47 8.92 7.58 -17.88
N GLU A 48 9.14 8.87 -17.62
CA GLU A 48 8.75 9.95 -18.55
C GLU A 48 9.57 9.92 -19.84
N GLU A 49 10.85 9.54 -19.75
CA GLU A 49 11.78 9.45 -20.86
C GLU A 49 11.84 8.02 -21.42
N GLU A 50 11.82 7.90 -22.75
CA GLU A 50 11.76 6.61 -23.46
C GLU A 50 12.98 5.70 -23.17
N ASP A 51 14.13 6.30 -22.83
CA ASP A 51 15.37 5.63 -22.43
C ASP A 51 15.69 5.75 -20.93
N GLY A 52 14.77 6.27 -20.11
CA GLY A 52 15.02 6.47 -18.68
C GLY A 52 15.11 5.16 -17.90
N ASP A 53 15.93 5.14 -16.84
CA ASP A 53 16.09 3.96 -15.98
C ASP A 53 14.94 3.92 -14.94
N PRO A 54 14.12 2.85 -14.89
CA PRO A 54 13.14 2.67 -13.82
C PRO A 54 13.73 2.78 -12.41
N ALA A 55 15.04 2.50 -12.23
CA ALA A 55 15.73 2.67 -10.97
C ALA A 55 15.71 4.13 -10.47
N ASP A 56 15.76 5.10 -11.38
CA ASP A 56 15.68 6.53 -11.05
C ASP A 56 14.34 6.86 -10.41
N VAL A 57 13.25 6.29 -10.94
CA VAL A 57 11.90 6.44 -10.35
C VAL A 57 11.80 5.75 -9.00
N VAL A 58 12.36 4.54 -8.88
CA VAL A 58 12.36 3.79 -7.63
C VAL A 58 13.06 4.56 -6.50
N GLU A 59 14.18 5.22 -6.78
CA GLU A 59 14.98 5.92 -5.78
C GLU A 59 14.17 6.98 -5.02
N TRP A 60 13.39 7.79 -5.73
CA TRP A 60 12.59 8.85 -5.09
C TRP A 60 11.17 8.39 -4.71
N ALA A 61 10.57 7.43 -5.43
CA ALA A 61 9.15 7.09 -5.26
C ALA A 61 8.88 5.94 -4.31
N ALA A 62 9.81 4.98 -4.14
CA ALA A 62 9.50 3.69 -3.52
C ALA A 62 8.91 3.81 -2.11
N PHE A 63 9.54 4.60 -1.23
CA PHE A 63 9.05 4.79 0.14
C PHE A 63 7.69 5.47 0.17
N GLY A 64 7.52 6.55 -0.60
CA GLY A 64 6.25 7.28 -0.67
C GLY A 64 5.12 6.40 -1.20
N PHE A 65 5.36 5.65 -2.28
CA PHE A 65 4.34 4.80 -2.91
C PHE A 65 3.85 3.71 -1.96
N ILE A 66 4.77 3.03 -1.28
CA ILE A 66 4.43 2.04 -0.28
C ILE A 66 3.68 2.71 0.89
N PHE A 67 4.13 3.87 1.37
CA PHE A 67 3.50 4.58 2.47
C PHE A 67 2.05 4.94 2.16
N VAL A 68 1.76 5.49 0.98
CA VAL A 68 0.40 5.86 0.58
C VAL A 68 -0.52 4.64 0.54
N LEU A 69 -0.05 3.53 -0.03
CA LEU A 69 -0.81 2.28 -0.04
C LEU A 69 -1.02 1.72 1.38
N ALA A 70 -0.02 1.84 2.26
CA ALA A 70 -0.15 1.46 3.66
C ALA A 70 -1.20 2.33 4.39
N VAL A 71 -1.21 3.64 4.16
CA VAL A 71 -2.21 4.58 4.71
C VAL A 71 -3.62 4.20 4.23
N LEU A 72 -3.79 3.96 2.93
CA LEU A 72 -5.08 3.54 2.36
C LEU A 72 -5.54 2.19 2.92
N SER A 73 -4.61 1.24 3.06
CA SER A 73 -4.89 -0.04 3.69
C SER A 73 -5.33 0.11 5.14
N PHE A 74 -4.65 0.94 5.92
CA PHE A 74 -4.96 1.20 7.32
C PHE A 74 -6.30 1.89 7.51
N ALA A 75 -6.61 2.88 6.68
CA ALA A 75 -7.89 3.58 6.69
C ALA A 75 -9.07 2.63 6.42
N ASP A 76 -8.91 1.72 5.46
CA ASP A 76 -9.92 0.71 5.12
C ASP A 76 -9.94 -0.47 6.12
N ALA A 77 -8.91 -0.63 6.94
CA ALA A 77 -8.76 -1.79 7.81
C ALA A 77 -9.73 -1.74 8.99
N ARG A 78 -10.57 -2.79 9.07
CA ARG A 78 -11.53 -3.01 10.15
C ARG A 78 -10.94 -3.97 11.18
N PRO A 79 -11.32 -3.85 12.47
CA PRO A 79 -10.94 -4.83 13.46
C PRO A 79 -11.61 -6.18 13.18
N ARG A 80 -11.03 -7.24 13.72
CA ARG A 80 -11.55 -8.60 13.63
C ARG A 80 -11.30 -9.37 14.92
N GLY A 81 -12.35 -9.91 15.52
CA GLY A 81 -12.26 -10.72 16.74
C GLY A 81 -11.62 -9.94 17.89
N LEU A 82 -10.63 -10.53 18.55
CA LEU A 82 -9.99 -9.97 19.75
C LEU A 82 -9.25 -8.63 19.50
N SER A 83 -8.98 -8.28 18.25
CA SER A 83 -8.30 -7.01 17.89
C SER A 83 -9.17 -5.78 18.11
N GLU A 84 -10.48 -5.94 18.35
CA GLU A 84 -11.38 -4.83 18.70
C GLU A 84 -10.96 -4.07 19.98
N VAL A 85 -10.26 -4.75 20.91
CA VAL A 85 -9.82 -4.15 22.18
C VAL A 85 -8.81 -3.02 21.96
N ASP A 86 -7.95 -3.17 20.96
CA ASP A 86 -6.90 -2.19 20.62
C ASP A 86 -7.32 -1.25 19.49
N TYR A 87 -8.56 -1.36 18.99
CA TYR A 87 -9.04 -0.57 17.86
C TYR A 87 -9.52 0.82 18.28
N SER A 88 -9.00 1.83 17.60
CA SER A 88 -9.51 3.19 17.66
C SER A 88 -9.76 3.71 16.25
N ALA A 89 -11.00 4.16 16.01
CA ALA A 89 -11.41 4.74 14.73
C ALA A 89 -10.68 6.05 14.40
N LYS A 90 -10.12 6.73 15.41
CA LYS A 90 -9.39 7.99 15.28
C LYS A 90 -7.87 7.81 15.14
N ASP A 91 -7.40 6.57 15.16
CA ASP A 91 -5.98 6.31 14.95
C ASP A 91 -5.60 6.57 13.49
N ASP A 92 -4.39 7.09 13.33
CA ASP A 92 -3.73 7.28 12.05
C ASP A 92 -2.54 6.30 11.96
N LEU A 93 -2.17 5.92 10.74
CA LEU A 93 -0.91 5.22 10.50
C LEU A 93 0.24 6.21 10.74
N THR A 94 1.10 5.92 11.71
CA THR A 94 2.30 6.75 11.97
C THR A 94 3.48 6.32 11.10
N VAL A 95 4.49 7.18 10.96
CA VAL A 95 5.74 6.81 10.26
C VAL A 95 6.46 5.70 11.02
N ALA A 96 6.40 5.68 12.35
CA ALA A 96 6.97 4.59 13.14
C ALA A 96 6.31 3.24 12.82
N ASP A 97 4.97 3.19 12.77
CA ASP A 97 4.24 1.96 12.41
C ASP A 97 4.60 1.49 10.99
N PHE A 98 4.78 2.43 10.06
CA PHE A 98 5.21 2.14 8.69
C PHE A 98 6.61 1.53 8.64
N LEU A 99 7.58 2.15 9.33
CA LEU A 99 8.96 1.67 9.38
C LEU A 99 9.08 0.29 10.04
N GLU A 100 8.25 -0.02 11.03
CA GLU A 100 8.20 -1.35 11.67
C GLU A 100 7.77 -2.45 10.68
N GLY A 101 6.88 -2.13 9.74
CA GLY A 101 6.45 -3.04 8.69
C GLY A 101 7.42 -3.14 7.50
N LEU A 102 8.45 -2.28 7.44
CA LEU A 102 9.40 -2.21 6.33
C LEU A 102 10.60 -3.15 6.52
N SER A 103 11.04 -3.70 5.40
CA SER A 103 12.22 -4.56 5.29
C SER A 103 12.86 -4.40 3.92
N PHE A 104 14.18 -4.57 3.85
CA PHE A 104 14.91 -4.57 2.58
C PHE A 104 15.64 -5.89 2.40
N GLY A 105 15.57 -6.45 1.19
CA GLY A 105 16.26 -7.71 0.89
C GLY A 105 16.41 -7.96 -0.59
N LYS A 106 16.72 -9.22 -0.96
CA LYS A 106 16.99 -9.61 -2.36
C LYS A 106 15.85 -9.34 -3.35
N ARG A 107 14.64 -9.11 -2.84
CA ARG A 107 13.43 -8.82 -3.63
C ARG A 107 13.08 -7.33 -3.68
N GLY A 108 13.94 -6.45 -3.16
CA GLY A 108 13.70 -5.01 -3.07
C GLY A 108 13.18 -4.55 -1.71
N LEU A 109 12.57 -3.37 -1.70
CA LEU A 109 11.93 -2.76 -0.54
C LEU A 109 10.56 -3.41 -0.34
N HIS A 110 10.30 -3.91 0.86
CA HIS A 110 9.12 -4.70 1.17
C HIS A 110 8.45 -4.20 2.44
N PHE A 111 7.15 -3.95 2.35
CA PHE A 111 6.29 -3.64 3.48
C PHE A 111 5.29 -4.77 3.69
N ARG A 112 5.15 -5.19 4.95
CA ARG A 112 4.15 -6.17 5.37
C ARG A 112 3.47 -5.73 6.64
N ALA A 113 2.15 -5.68 6.61
CA ALA A 113 1.32 -5.45 7.78
C ALA A 113 0.18 -6.47 7.82
N ASP A 114 0.17 -7.28 8.87
CA ASP A 114 -0.91 -8.23 9.13
C ASP A 114 -1.99 -7.59 10.03
N TYR A 115 -1.63 -7.31 11.28
CA TYR A 115 -2.42 -6.52 12.22
C TYR A 115 -1.62 -5.34 12.74
N LEU A 116 -2.29 -4.19 12.87
CA LEU A 116 -1.69 -2.98 13.41
C LEU A 116 -2.75 -2.18 14.19
N ARG A 117 -2.52 -1.91 15.48
CA ARG A 117 -3.42 -1.12 16.34
C ARG A 117 -4.89 -1.58 16.25
N GLY A 118 -5.10 -2.88 16.41
CA GLY A 118 -6.42 -3.49 16.32
C GLY A 118 -6.99 -3.64 14.90
N ARG A 119 -6.28 -3.22 13.84
CA ARG A 119 -6.77 -3.25 12.45
C ARG A 119 -6.18 -4.40 11.65
N SER A 120 -7.03 -5.13 10.92
CA SER A 120 -6.64 -6.23 10.04
C SER A 120 -6.21 -5.71 8.65
N MET A 121 -4.96 -5.25 8.55
CA MET A 121 -4.33 -4.69 7.33
C MET A 121 -4.19 -5.73 6.22
N LYS A 122 -3.62 -6.89 6.54
CA LYS A 122 -3.45 -8.05 5.65
C LYS A 122 -2.94 -7.64 4.26
N THR A 123 -1.86 -6.85 4.24
CA THR A 123 -1.31 -6.19 3.05
C THR A 123 0.20 -6.39 2.98
N ASP A 124 0.66 -6.81 1.80
CA ASP A 124 2.07 -6.93 1.43
C ASP A 124 2.35 -6.10 0.18
N ILE A 125 3.45 -5.35 0.18
CA ILE A 125 3.87 -4.49 -0.94
C ILE A 125 5.36 -4.71 -1.15
N THR A 126 5.77 -5.00 -2.38
CA THR A 126 7.19 -5.10 -2.75
C THR A 126 7.47 -4.16 -3.92
N VAL A 127 8.44 -3.27 -3.78
CA VAL A 127 9.01 -2.46 -4.88
C VAL A 127 10.41 -3.00 -5.18
N ARG A 128 10.64 -3.43 -6.42
CA ARG A 128 11.95 -3.87 -6.90
C ARG A 128 12.72 -2.71 -7.53
N SER A 129 14.03 -2.88 -7.66
CA SER A 129 14.93 -1.88 -8.27
C SER A 129 14.65 -1.64 -9.75
N ASP A 130 13.94 -2.55 -10.42
CA ASP A 130 13.55 -2.45 -11.84
C ASP A 130 12.21 -1.72 -12.04
N GLY A 131 11.68 -1.07 -11.01
CA GLY A 131 10.39 -0.36 -11.06
C GLY A 131 9.17 -1.28 -10.99
N THR A 132 9.34 -2.60 -10.88
CA THR A 132 8.20 -3.51 -10.70
C THR A 132 7.69 -3.46 -9.26
N VAL A 133 6.37 -3.43 -9.12
CA VAL A 133 5.71 -3.45 -7.82
C VAL A 133 4.75 -4.62 -7.74
N THR A 134 4.76 -5.35 -6.63
CA THR A 134 3.76 -6.36 -6.31
C THR A 134 2.97 -5.92 -5.09
N LEU A 135 1.67 -5.68 -5.25
CA LEU A 135 0.72 -5.40 -4.16
C LEU A 135 -0.14 -6.64 -3.94
N THR A 136 -0.19 -7.13 -2.71
CA THR A 136 -0.97 -8.31 -2.33
C THR A 136 -1.82 -8.00 -1.11
N THR A 137 -3.07 -8.46 -1.13
CA THR A 137 -3.99 -8.36 0.01
C THR A 137 -4.76 -9.66 0.20
N TRP A 138 -5.07 -10.01 1.44
CA TRP A 138 -5.84 -11.22 1.77
C TRP A 138 -6.97 -10.93 2.75
N GLY A 139 -8.18 -11.37 2.43
CA GLY A 139 -9.36 -11.04 3.24
C GLY A 139 -9.72 -9.56 3.24
N ARG A 140 -9.33 -8.83 2.17
CA ARG A 140 -9.60 -7.40 1.98
C ARG A 140 -10.54 -7.12 0.80
N GLY A 141 -11.14 -8.17 0.22
CA GLY A 141 -11.92 -8.04 -1.01
C GLY A 141 -11.08 -7.42 -2.13
N GLU A 142 -11.70 -6.59 -2.97
CA GLU A 142 -11.00 -5.85 -4.04
C GLU A 142 -10.42 -4.48 -3.59
N ALA A 143 -10.14 -4.29 -2.29
CA ALA A 143 -9.68 -2.99 -1.77
C ALA A 143 -8.40 -2.49 -2.47
N ALA A 144 -7.44 -3.39 -2.72
CA ALA A 144 -6.22 -3.08 -3.46
C ALA A 144 -6.48 -2.34 -4.79
N LEU A 145 -7.49 -2.77 -5.55
CA LEU A 145 -7.84 -2.15 -6.83
C LEU A 145 -8.43 -0.74 -6.64
N ARG A 146 -9.29 -0.58 -5.63
CA ARG A 146 -9.89 0.73 -5.30
C ARG A 146 -8.83 1.74 -4.85
N TRP A 147 -7.81 1.30 -4.12
CA TRP A 147 -6.68 2.15 -3.74
C TRP A 147 -5.90 2.63 -4.95
N LEU A 148 -5.60 1.73 -5.88
CA LEU A 148 -4.89 2.05 -7.11
C LEU A 148 -5.72 2.98 -8.02
N ASP A 149 -7.03 2.75 -8.15
CA ASP A 149 -7.91 3.66 -8.89
C ASP A 149 -7.94 5.06 -8.26
N ARG A 150 -7.97 5.14 -6.92
CA ARG A 150 -7.90 6.41 -6.19
C ARG A 150 -6.57 7.13 -6.43
N LEU A 151 -5.45 6.41 -6.47
CA LEU A 151 -4.14 6.98 -6.78
C LEU A 151 -4.05 7.49 -8.22
N LYS A 152 -4.72 6.84 -9.18
CA LYS A 152 -4.86 7.34 -10.56
C LYS A 152 -5.85 8.51 -10.69
N GLY A 153 -6.31 9.10 -9.58
CA GLY A 153 -7.26 10.21 -9.60
C GLY A 153 -8.67 9.84 -10.06
N LYS A 154 -9.01 8.55 -10.19
CA LYS A 154 -10.39 8.14 -10.50
C LYS A 154 -11.25 8.36 -9.26
N LYS A 155 -12.28 9.20 -9.40
CA LYS A 155 -13.31 9.33 -8.36
C LYS A 155 -14.09 8.02 -8.26
N LEU A 156 -14.12 7.42 -7.08
CA LEU A 156 -15.10 6.39 -6.75
C LEU A 156 -16.50 7.01 -6.86
N MET A 157 -17.42 6.35 -7.57
CA MET A 157 -18.82 6.80 -7.55
C MET A 157 -19.35 6.67 -6.12
N GLU A 158 -19.79 7.79 -5.55
CA GLU A 158 -20.60 7.77 -4.33
C GLU A 158 -21.98 7.20 -4.70
N LEU A 159 -22.35 6.07 -4.11
CA LEU A 159 -23.72 5.59 -4.13
C LEU A 159 -24.55 6.56 -3.29
N VAL A 160 -25.33 7.39 -3.98
CA VAL A 160 -26.41 8.22 -3.41
C VAL A 160 -27.55 7.33 -2.94
#